data_AF-D9R8F4-F1
#
_entry.id   AF-D9R8F4-F1
#
_cell.length_a   1.000
_cell.length_b   1.000
_cell.length_c   1.000
_cell.angle_alpha   90.00
_cell.angle_beta   90.00
_cell.angle_gamma   90.00
#
_symmetry.space_group_name_H-M   'P 1'
#
loop_
_entity.id
_entity.type
_entity.pdbx_description
1 polymer ?
#
loop_
_entity_poly.entity_id
_entity_poly.type
_entity_poly.pdbx_seq_one_letter_code
_entity_poly.pdbx_strand_id
1 'polypeptide(L)'
;MNRKHPSGVFMMEMIAVVFFFIVCAAICIKTFVKADFMSRGAAELNQGVLIAQSVAEVWKGEGTAGLEKRFQAKEQELGTDSYAMGLDRAGNPCEKEMAVYEVRVENTGTGQADVVVSRNGKGIYSLTVKKHETQHGRR
;
A
#
# COMPACT_ATOMS: atom_id res chain seq x y z
N MET A 1 14.58 -3.12 73.69
CA MET A 1 13.74 -2.30 72.78
C MET A 1 14.09 -2.66 71.34
N ASN A 2 13.33 -3.56 70.71
CA ASN A 2 13.58 -3.93 69.31
C ASN A 2 12.72 -3.07 68.40
N ARG A 3 13.28 -1.97 67.86
CA ARG A 3 12.56 -1.10 66.92
C ARG A 3 12.41 -1.86 65.60
N LYS A 4 11.20 -2.34 65.29
CA LYS A 4 10.87 -2.87 63.97
C LYS A 4 11.01 -1.71 62.97
N HIS A 5 12.01 -1.79 62.10
CA HIS A 5 12.27 -0.75 61.10
C HIS A 5 11.08 -0.64 60.12
N PRO A 6 10.48 0.55 59.92
CA PRO A 6 9.39 0.77 58.97
C PRO A 6 9.83 0.76 57.49
N SER A 7 11.11 0.46 57.22
CA SER A 7 11.73 0.53 55.89
C SER A 7 11.07 -0.39 54.86
N GLY A 8 10.46 -1.52 55.28
CA GLY A 8 9.75 -2.45 54.40
C GLY A 8 8.53 -1.85 53.71
N VAL A 9 7.78 -0.98 54.40
CA VAL A 9 6.53 -0.39 53.88
C VAL A 9 6.85 0.68 52.82
N PHE A 10 7.86 1.50 53.08
CA PHE A 10 8.33 2.51 52.11
C PHE A 10 8.91 1.86 50.83
N MET A 11 9.68 0.77 50.98
CA MET A 11 10.18 0.02 49.83
C MET A 11 9.04 -0.62 49.02
N MET A 12 8.02 -1.16 49.69
CA MET A 12 6.86 -1.77 49.02
C MET A 12 6.08 -0.75 48.18
N GLU A 13 5.92 0.48 48.68
CA GLU A 13 5.25 1.56 47.97
C GLU A 13 6.03 2.01 46.71
N MET A 14 7.35 2.19 46.82
CA MET A 14 8.19 2.53 45.67
C MET A 14 8.19 1.43 44.61
N ILE A 15 8.21 0.17 45.02
CA ILE A 15 8.10 -0.98 44.10
C ILE A 15 6.76 -0.95 43.34
N ALA A 16 5.65 -0.65 44.03
CA ALA A 16 4.34 -0.53 43.38
C ALA A 16 4.32 0.59 42.33
N VAL A 17 4.87 1.77 42.64
CA VAL A 17 4.98 2.90 41.69
C VAL A 17 5.79 2.50 40.44
N VAL A 18 6.93 1.84 40.64
CA VAL A 18 7.77 1.36 39.53
C VAL A 18 7.03 0.31 38.71
N PHE A 19 6.26 -0.60 39.33
CA PHE A 19 5.45 -1.56 38.60
C PHE A 19 4.39 -0.90 37.72
N PHE A 20 3.65 0.09 38.23
CA PHE A 20 2.69 0.84 37.41
C PHE A 20 3.38 1.56 36.25
N PHE A 21 4.54 2.17 36.50
CA PHE A 21 5.31 2.83 35.46
C PHE A 21 5.76 1.85 34.38
N ILE A 22 6.24 0.66 34.75
CA ILE A 22 6.63 -0.41 33.82
C ILE A 22 5.42 -0.86 32.98
N VAL A 23 4.25 -1.06 33.61
CA VAL A 23 3.03 -1.46 32.89
C VAL A 23 2.59 -0.39 31.89
N CYS A 24 2.58 0.88 32.31
CA CYS A 24 2.28 2.00 31.42
C CYS A 24 3.28 2.05 30.25
N ALA A 25 4.58 1.97 30.54
CA ALA A 25 5.61 1.97 29.51
C ALA A 25 5.43 0.81 28.50
N ALA A 26 5.09 -0.38 28.99
CA ALA A 26 4.83 -1.53 28.12
C ALA A 26 3.61 -1.30 27.20
N ILE A 27 2.53 -0.70 27.69
CA ILE A 27 1.35 -0.37 26.88
C ILE A 27 1.70 0.70 25.84
N CYS A 28 2.45 1.74 26.23
CA CYS A 28 2.89 2.80 25.34
C CYS A 28 3.77 2.26 24.19
N ILE A 29 4.73 1.38 24.49
CA ILE A 29 5.59 0.77 23.46
C ILE A 29 4.77 -0.12 22.53
N LYS A 30 3.86 -0.95 23.09
CA LYS A 30 2.99 -1.82 22.27
C LYS A 30 2.12 -1.02 21.31
N THR A 31 1.49 0.05 21.80
CA THR A 31 0.65 0.92 20.97
C THR A 31 1.46 1.64 19.90
N PHE A 32 2.67 2.12 20.24
CA PHE A 32 3.58 2.73 19.28
C PHE A 32 4.00 1.78 18.16
N VAL A 33 4.42 0.55 18.47
CA VAL A 33 4.81 -0.45 17.46
C VAL A 33 3.63 -0.77 16.55
N LYS A 34 2.42 -0.90 17.12
CA LYS A 34 1.21 -1.13 16.33
C LYS A 34 0.90 0.04 15.40
N ALA A 35 1.06 1.28 15.89
CA ALA A 35 0.86 2.49 15.09
C ALA A 35 1.89 2.58 13.95
N ASP A 36 3.16 2.25 14.21
CA ASP A 36 4.21 2.23 13.18
C ASP A 36 3.90 1.21 12.07
N PHE A 37 3.49 -0.01 12.45
CA PHE A 37 3.06 -1.01 11.48
C PHE A 37 1.88 -0.55 10.64
N MET A 38 0.87 0.05 11.28
CA MET A 38 -0.31 0.60 10.60
C MET A 38 0.08 1.76 9.66
N SER A 39 0.98 2.64 10.09
CA SER A 39 1.47 3.76 9.28
C SER A 39 2.22 3.28 8.04
N ARG A 40 3.05 2.23 8.17
CA ARG A 40 3.73 1.62 7.01
C ARG A 40 2.73 1.00 6.04
N GLY A 41 1.74 0.27 6.55
CA GLY A 41 0.67 -0.30 5.72
C GLY A 41 -0.14 0.77 4.98
N ALA A 42 -0.45 1.88 5.64
CA ALA A 42 -1.14 3.02 5.03
C ALA A 42 -0.28 3.68 3.92
N ALA A 43 1.02 3.83 4.15
CA ALA A 43 1.94 4.35 3.13
C ALA A 43 2.00 3.43 1.90
N GLU A 44 2.06 2.11 2.11
CA GLU A 44 2.05 1.13 1.03
C GLU A 44 0.74 1.16 0.24
N LEU A 45 -0.40 1.22 0.94
CA LEU A 45 -1.72 1.34 0.31
C LEU A 45 -1.83 2.63 -0.51
N ASN A 46 -1.40 3.76 0.05
CA ASN A 46 -1.42 5.06 -0.64
C ASN A 46 -0.59 5.01 -1.93
N GLN A 47 0.59 4.40 -1.90
CA GLN A 47 1.38 4.20 -3.12
C GLN A 47 0.65 3.32 -4.14
N GLY A 48 0.02 2.22 -3.69
CA GLY A 48 -0.80 1.37 -4.56
C GLY A 48 -1.95 2.13 -5.24
N VAL A 49 -2.61 3.03 -4.51
CA VAL A 49 -3.67 3.89 -5.06
C VAL A 49 -3.12 4.83 -6.13
N LEU A 50 -2.02 5.53 -5.86
CA LEU A 50 -1.40 6.46 -6.82
C LEU A 50 -0.96 5.76 -8.10
N ILE A 51 -0.33 4.58 -7.96
CA ILE A 51 0.06 3.75 -9.10
C ILE A 51 -1.16 3.33 -9.91
N ALA A 52 -2.19 2.79 -9.26
CA ALA A 52 -3.40 2.34 -9.94
C ALA A 52 -4.09 3.49 -10.69
N GLN A 53 -4.16 4.67 -10.08
CA GLN A 53 -4.73 5.87 -10.70
C GLN A 53 -3.92 6.32 -11.90
N SER A 54 -2.59 6.42 -11.77
CA SER A 54 -1.70 6.82 -12.86
C SER A 54 -1.82 5.89 -14.07
N VAL A 55 -1.79 4.57 -13.83
CA VAL A 55 -1.97 3.56 -14.89
C VAL A 55 -3.37 3.66 -15.51
N ALA A 56 -4.41 3.82 -14.68
CA ALA A 56 -5.77 3.97 -15.16
C ALA A 56 -6.00 5.22 -16.00
N GLU A 57 -5.37 6.35 -15.65
CA GLU A 57 -5.45 7.59 -16.41
C GLU A 57 -4.80 7.45 -17.79
N VAL A 58 -3.62 6.81 -17.85
CA VAL A 58 -2.95 6.51 -19.12
C VAL A 58 -3.80 5.57 -19.97
N TRP A 59 -4.35 4.51 -19.39
CA TRP A 59 -5.24 3.60 -20.13
C TRP A 59 -6.50 4.32 -20.64
N LYS A 60 -7.11 5.21 -19.85
CA LYS A 60 -8.27 6.00 -20.30
C LYS A 60 -7.92 6.95 -21.45
N GLY A 61 -6.81 7.66 -21.35
CA GLY A 61 -6.43 8.71 -22.31
C GLY A 61 -5.80 8.16 -23.59
N GLU A 62 -4.86 7.23 -23.44
CA GLU A 62 -3.98 6.74 -24.51
C GLU A 62 -4.25 5.27 -24.88
N GLY A 63 -5.07 4.56 -24.11
CA GLY A 63 -5.34 3.14 -24.31
C GLY A 63 -4.15 2.26 -23.95
N THR A 64 -4.15 1.04 -24.49
CA THR A 64 -3.09 0.04 -24.26
C THR A 64 -1.74 0.47 -24.84
N ALA A 65 -1.74 1.18 -25.98
CA ALA A 65 -0.54 1.77 -26.56
C ALA A 65 0.16 2.78 -25.63
N GLY A 66 -0.62 3.51 -24.80
CA GLY A 66 -0.06 4.38 -23.77
C GLY A 66 0.61 3.61 -22.64
N LEU A 67 0.05 2.46 -22.25
CA LEU A 67 0.64 1.59 -21.24
C LEU A 67 1.99 1.02 -21.69
N GLU A 68 2.09 0.59 -22.96
CA GLU A 68 3.36 0.11 -23.52
C GLU A 68 4.41 1.23 -23.55
N LYS A 69 4.05 2.42 -24.04
CA LYS A 69 5.00 3.54 -24.19
C LYS A 69 5.44 4.14 -22.86
N ARG A 70 4.52 4.31 -21.92
CA ARG A 70 4.79 5.04 -20.66
C ARG A 70 5.17 4.12 -19.52
N PHE A 71 4.74 2.86 -19.55
CA PHE A 71 4.98 1.90 -18.47
C PHE A 71 5.71 0.63 -18.90
N GLN A 72 6.16 0.54 -20.15
CA GLN A 72 6.84 -0.65 -20.68
C GLN A 72 5.98 -1.92 -20.47
N ALA A 73 4.66 -1.75 -20.53
CA ALA A 73 3.71 -2.83 -20.34
C ALA A 73 3.89 -3.90 -21.41
N LYS A 74 3.72 -5.17 -21.01
CA LYS A 74 3.76 -6.33 -21.89
C LYS A 74 2.45 -7.08 -21.79
N GLU A 75 1.90 -7.49 -22.94
CA GLU A 75 0.74 -8.37 -23.00
C GLU A 75 1.10 -9.73 -22.36
N GLN A 76 0.22 -10.28 -21.50
CA GLN A 76 0.50 -11.53 -20.78
C GLN A 76 0.30 -12.78 -21.64
N GLU A 77 -0.80 -12.84 -22.40
CA GLU A 77 -1.11 -13.96 -23.29
C GLU A 77 -1.63 -13.43 -24.61
N LEU A 78 -1.15 -14.02 -25.71
CA LEU A 78 -1.52 -13.63 -27.07
C LEU A 78 -3.04 -13.67 -27.25
N GLY A 79 -3.67 -12.50 -27.44
CA GLY A 79 -5.12 -12.40 -27.66
C GLY A 79 -5.94 -12.25 -26.39
N THR A 80 -5.30 -12.15 -25.21
CA THR A 80 -5.94 -11.62 -24.00
C THR A 80 -5.65 -10.14 -23.93
N ASP A 81 -6.67 -9.32 -23.68
CA ASP A 81 -6.52 -7.87 -23.59
C ASP A 81 -6.03 -7.49 -22.17
N SER A 82 -4.94 -8.15 -21.75
CA SER A 82 -4.36 -8.15 -20.41
C SER A 82 -2.88 -7.80 -20.45
N TYR A 83 -2.51 -6.77 -19.70
CA TYR A 83 -1.18 -6.16 -19.72
C TYR A 83 -0.55 -6.22 -18.33
N ALA A 84 0.77 -6.44 -18.28
CA ALA A 84 1.55 -6.41 -17.05
C ALA A 84 2.75 -5.46 -17.17
N MET A 85 3.08 -4.79 -16.08
CA MET A 85 4.24 -3.90 -15.97
C MET A 85 4.86 -3.98 -14.57
N GLY A 86 6.18 -3.77 -14.50
CA GLY A 86 6.93 -3.66 -13.26
C GLY A 86 7.24 -2.20 -12.94
N LEU A 87 7.07 -1.81 -11.68
CA LEU A 87 7.35 -0.46 -11.21
C LEU A 87 8.29 -0.46 -9.99
N ASP A 88 9.14 0.56 -9.92
CA ASP A 88 10.01 0.80 -8.78
C ASP A 88 9.22 1.31 -7.55
N ARG A 89 9.93 1.60 -6.45
CA ARG A 89 9.29 2.09 -5.22
C ARG A 89 8.62 3.47 -5.37
N ALA A 90 9.01 4.26 -6.36
CA ALA A 90 8.46 5.58 -6.66
C ALA A 90 7.32 5.53 -7.69
N GLY A 91 6.98 4.34 -8.21
CA GLY A 91 5.94 4.16 -9.23
C GLY A 91 6.41 4.40 -10.66
N ASN A 92 7.73 4.42 -10.91
CA ASN A 92 8.29 4.56 -12.25
C ASN A 92 8.46 3.19 -12.92
N PRO A 93 8.39 3.12 -14.26
CA PRO A 93 8.64 1.88 -15.01
C PRO A 93 10.05 1.35 -14.80
N CYS A 94 10.18 0.06 -14.56
CA CYS A 94 11.47 -0.61 -14.43
C CYS A 94 11.43 -2.05 -14.95
N GLU A 95 12.62 -2.64 -15.12
CA GLU A 95 12.76 -4.06 -15.42
C GLU A 95 12.16 -4.94 -14.31
N LYS A 96 11.71 -6.14 -14.70
CA LYS A 96 10.99 -7.07 -13.81
C LYS A 96 11.80 -7.44 -12.57
N GLU A 97 13.12 -7.57 -12.71
CA GLU A 97 14.03 -7.98 -11.64
C GLU A 97 14.19 -6.90 -10.57
N MET A 98 13.94 -5.63 -10.93
CA MET A 98 14.03 -4.47 -10.05
C MET A 98 12.65 -3.99 -9.57
N ALA A 99 11.57 -4.63 -10.03
CA ALA A 99 10.20 -4.24 -9.73
C ALA A 99 9.88 -4.46 -8.25
N VAL A 100 9.39 -3.40 -7.61
CA VAL A 100 8.84 -3.45 -6.25
C VAL A 100 7.33 -3.65 -6.31
N TYR A 101 6.68 -3.04 -7.29
CA TYR A 101 5.26 -3.21 -7.56
C TYR A 101 5.07 -3.86 -8.92
N GLU A 102 4.08 -4.74 -8.99
CA GLU A 102 3.60 -5.34 -10.23
C GLU A 102 2.20 -4.83 -10.47
N VAL A 103 1.92 -4.37 -11.68
CA VAL A 103 0.59 -3.92 -12.07
C VAL A 103 0.07 -4.79 -13.19
N ARG A 104 -1.16 -5.27 -13.03
CA ARG A 104 -1.92 -5.96 -14.07
C ARG A 104 -3.11 -5.09 -14.47
N VAL A 105 -3.30 -4.92 -15.77
CA VAL A 105 -4.47 -4.27 -16.35
C VAL A 105 -5.20 -5.32 -17.18
N GLU A 106 -6.45 -5.60 -16.84
CA GLU A 106 -7.29 -6.57 -17.56
C GLU A 106 -8.49 -5.84 -18.15
N ASN A 107 -8.63 -5.85 -19.47
CA ASN A 107 -9.79 -5.26 -20.14
C ASN A 107 -10.97 -6.23 -20.04
N THR A 108 -12.01 -5.82 -19.29
CA THR A 108 -13.16 -6.68 -18.96
C THR A 108 -14.40 -6.42 -19.83
N GLY A 109 -14.32 -5.51 -20.81
CA GLY A 109 -15.42 -5.26 -21.75
C GLY A 109 -15.31 -3.94 -22.52
N THR A 110 -16.42 -3.47 -23.10
CA THR A 110 -16.43 -2.23 -23.90
C THR A 110 -16.08 -1.00 -23.05
N GLY A 111 -14.82 -0.58 -23.13
CA GLY A 111 -14.32 0.60 -22.45
C GLY A 111 -14.19 0.45 -20.94
N GLN A 112 -14.00 -0.77 -20.41
CA GLN A 112 -13.79 -0.98 -18.98
C GLN A 112 -12.55 -1.86 -18.71
N ALA A 113 -11.69 -1.45 -17.79
CA ALA A 113 -10.53 -2.23 -17.37
C ALA A 113 -10.39 -2.27 -15.86
N ASP A 114 -9.86 -3.38 -15.37
CA ASP A 114 -9.48 -3.59 -13.98
C ASP A 114 -7.97 -3.43 -13.84
N VAL A 115 -7.56 -2.49 -12.99
CA VAL A 115 -6.16 -2.24 -12.65
C VAL A 115 -5.90 -2.81 -11.27
N VAL A 116 -4.98 -3.77 -11.17
CA VAL A 116 -4.60 -4.44 -9.93
C VAL A 116 -3.13 -4.18 -9.66
N VAL A 117 -2.84 -3.62 -8.48
CA VAL A 117 -1.47 -3.36 -8.01
C VAL A 117 -1.13 -4.37 -6.94
N SER A 118 -0.06 -5.13 -7.16
CA SER A 118 0.47 -6.12 -6.23
C SER A 118 1.92 -5.84 -5.85
N ARG A 119 2.31 -6.34 -4.68
CA ARG A 119 3.70 -6.32 -4.20
C ARG A 119 3.99 -7.64 -3.52
N ASN A 120 5.12 -8.27 -3.89
CA ASN A 120 5.50 -9.60 -3.38
C ASN A 120 4.36 -10.64 -3.52
N GLY A 121 3.64 -10.61 -4.65
CA GLY A 121 2.49 -11.51 -4.90
C GLY A 121 1.20 -11.20 -4.13
N LYS A 122 1.19 -10.19 -3.23
CA LYS A 122 -0.01 -9.75 -2.52
C LYS A 122 -0.63 -8.53 -3.20
N GLY A 123 -1.92 -8.62 -3.54
CA GLY A 123 -2.69 -7.46 -4.01
C GLY A 123 -2.76 -6.38 -2.91
N ILE A 124 -2.30 -5.18 -3.22
CA ILE A 124 -2.37 -4.01 -2.33
C ILE A 124 -3.66 -3.25 -2.58
N TYR A 125 -3.98 -3.01 -3.85
CA TYR A 125 -5.11 -2.21 -4.27
C TYR A 125 -5.60 -2.63 -5.65
N SER A 126 -6.88 -2.44 -5.91
CA SER A 126 -7.47 -2.61 -7.24
C SER A 126 -8.47 -1.49 -7.53
N LEU A 127 -8.56 -1.11 -8.80
CA LEU A 127 -9.49 -0.11 -9.27
C LEU A 127 -10.05 -0.53 -10.63
N THR A 128 -11.37 -0.54 -10.71
CA THR A 128 -12.10 -0.68 -11.98
C THR A 128 -12.31 0.69 -12.61
N VAL A 129 -11.92 0.84 -13.87
CA VAL A 129 -12.04 2.10 -14.61
C VAL A 129 -12.85 1.95 -15.88
N LYS A 130 -13.73 2.93 -16.12
CA LYS A 130 -14.51 3.06 -17.35
C LYS A 130 -14.02 4.25 -18.16
N LYS A 131 -13.91 4.05 -19.47
CA LYS A 131 -13.61 5.08 -20.46
C LYS A 131 -14.95 5.71 -20.87
N HIS A 132 -15.18 6.95 -20.45
CA HIS A 132 -16.31 7.73 -20.96
C HIS A 132 -15.98 8.23 -22.36
N GLU A 133 -16.74 7.82 -23.37
CA GLU A 133 -16.75 8.53 -24.65
C GLU A 133 -17.38 9.90 -24.42
N THR A 134 -16.55 10.92 -24.25
CA THR A 134 -17.02 12.30 -24.33
C THR A 134 -17.45 12.53 -25.77
N GLN A 135 -18.75 12.44 -26.02
CA GLN A 135 -19.39 12.92 -27.24
C GLN A 135 -19.26 14.46 -27.24
N HIS A 136 -18.08 14.97 -27.55
CA HIS A 136 -17.89 16.41 -27.80
C HIS A 136 -18.47 16.69 -29.18
N GLY A 137 -19.78 16.95 -29.19
CA GLY A 137 -20.53 17.34 -30.35
C GLY A 137 -19.86 18.54 -31.01
N ARG A 138 -19.49 18.35 -32.27
CA ARG A 138 -19.34 19.45 -33.23
C ARG A 138 -20.57 20.36 -33.13
N ARG A 139 -20.34 21.63 -32.83
CA ARG A 139 -21.14 22.74 -33.33
C ARG A 139 -20.20 23.84 -33.76
#